data_AF-A0A8J2FIT0-F1
#
_entry.id   AF-A0A8J2FIT0-F1
#
_cell.length_a   1.000
_cell.length_b   1.000
_cell.length_c   1.000
_cell.angle_alpha   90.00
_cell.angle_beta   90.00
_cell.angle_gamma   90.00
#
_symmetry.space_group_name_H-M   'P 1'
#
loop_
_entity.id
_entity.type
_entity.pdbx_description
1 polymer ?
#
loop_
_entity_poly.entity_id
_entity_poly.type
_entity_poly.pdbx_seq_one_letter_code
_entity_poly.pdbx_strand_id
1 'polypeptide(L)'
;MRASLQRSFAGALQSDRSDAPPVERCRLHFHLAVLHAIVLERVRYAPVGWTKKYEFSDADFRCGLSVLDTWIARTCGAKNGQSFPSNVDPSVLPWAAIQHLLVEVVYGGRIDNDFDKELLRSFVSHLFCERAYTRGFLLNKDESVPLAAPEGARKLTDFEAWVAQMDAKGSPAWLGLSAQAEKMLRALAGSNTLVHWLQTQNVEDTSGPTSAVGSTAKDPKDGEAKQSNALGELRQKVEQIWNALPQDNALREGHLPPQSRGQDADPMWRCFHREFLVVSGLLIRILGDLQALREVCEGTQRMSNALRLVSNKLQVDLPPLYWLSAYPISNKLSSLEWVRDFRRRAEQLVQMLSGSSSLSDRLSLWVGGLLFPEAFLSATRQAVAQRNTWPLEQLEPQVELLGERQQVADSGCCWILKGCVLEGAHAAENRLEVSDDLSQEMPPLRLRWVLRDEAENAKSKDKGKAQQGLSLWQIPVYLNSERAQLVTSQLFLAAQGAEAVCRQRGAAIIFWNC
;
A
#
# COMPACT_ATOMS: atom_id res chain seq x y z
N MET A 1 -6.42 2.04 -21.35
CA MET A 1 -5.35 2.71 -22.12
C MET A 1 -5.85 3.26 -23.46
N ARG A 2 -6.35 2.42 -24.39
CA ARG A 2 -6.85 2.86 -25.72
C ARG A 2 -7.84 4.02 -25.64
N ALA A 3 -8.88 3.90 -24.82
CA ALA A 3 -9.88 4.96 -24.67
C ALA A 3 -9.30 6.29 -24.12
N SER A 4 -8.33 6.21 -23.19
CA SER A 4 -7.62 7.39 -22.68
C SER A 4 -6.80 8.06 -23.77
N LEU A 5 -6.08 7.27 -24.59
CA LEU A 5 -5.34 7.80 -25.73
C LEU A 5 -6.28 8.48 -26.73
N GLN A 6 -7.36 7.80 -27.15
CA GLN A 6 -8.36 8.37 -28.06
C GLN A 6 -8.92 9.71 -27.55
N ARG A 7 -9.13 9.86 -26.24
CA ARG A 7 -9.52 11.13 -25.62
C ARG A 7 -8.43 12.20 -25.74
N SER A 8 -7.17 11.86 -25.50
CA SER A 8 -6.04 12.78 -25.67
C SER A 8 -5.90 13.26 -27.13
N PHE A 9 -6.07 12.35 -28.09
CA PHE A 9 -6.07 12.64 -29.54
C PHE A 9 -7.23 13.55 -29.96
N ALA A 10 -8.46 13.24 -29.51
CA ALA A 10 -9.63 14.06 -29.84
C ALA A 10 -9.63 15.45 -29.15
N GLY A 11 -8.91 15.59 -28.03
CA GLY A 11 -8.94 16.78 -27.19
C GLY A 11 -7.77 17.74 -27.43
N ALA A 12 -6.61 17.44 -26.82
CA ALA A 12 -5.50 18.39 -26.68
C ALA A 12 -4.41 18.24 -27.75
N LEU A 13 -4.33 17.09 -28.41
CA LEU A 13 -3.43 16.88 -29.54
C LEU A 13 -4.07 17.41 -30.82
N GLN A 14 -3.69 18.61 -31.23
CA GLN A 14 -4.11 19.20 -32.50
C GLN A 14 -3.05 18.95 -33.57
N SER A 15 -3.46 18.69 -34.81
CA SER A 15 -2.57 18.51 -35.98
C SER A 15 -1.65 19.72 -36.14
N ASP A 16 -2.20 20.92 -36.04
CA ASP A 16 -1.46 22.18 -36.26
C ASP A 16 -0.31 22.38 -35.27
N ARG A 17 -0.47 21.86 -34.05
CA ARG A 17 0.55 21.92 -33.00
C ARG A 17 1.53 20.76 -33.09
N SER A 18 1.02 19.55 -33.27
CA SER A 18 1.83 18.31 -33.16
C SER A 18 2.59 17.98 -34.44
N ASP A 19 2.02 18.30 -35.61
CA ASP A 19 2.67 18.10 -36.92
C ASP A 19 3.58 19.26 -37.31
N ALA A 20 3.61 20.33 -36.51
CA ALA A 20 4.55 21.42 -36.72
C ALA A 20 6.00 20.93 -36.52
N PRO A 21 6.98 21.48 -37.27
CA PRO A 21 8.38 21.06 -37.20
C PRO A 21 9.00 21.32 -35.81
N PRO A 22 9.84 20.42 -35.29
CA PRO A 22 10.45 19.27 -35.98
C PRO A 22 9.57 18.00 -35.99
N VAL A 23 9.80 17.08 -36.91
CA VAL A 23 9.04 15.81 -37.04
C VAL A 23 9.04 15.00 -35.75
N GLU A 24 10.11 15.09 -34.96
CA GLU A 24 10.25 14.43 -33.65
C GLU A 24 9.25 14.96 -32.59
N ARG A 25 8.67 16.16 -32.77
CA ARG A 25 7.68 16.75 -31.85
C ARG A 25 6.45 15.85 -31.71
N CYS A 26 5.92 15.36 -32.83
CA CYS A 26 4.71 14.54 -32.83
C CYS A 26 4.90 13.26 -32.00
N ARG A 27 6.09 12.64 -32.12
CA ARG A 27 6.47 11.47 -31.31
C ARG A 27 6.58 11.80 -29.81
N LEU A 28 7.12 12.96 -29.43
CA LEU A 28 7.15 13.40 -28.02
C LEU A 28 5.75 13.58 -27.44
N HIS A 29 4.86 14.22 -28.19
CA HIS A 29 3.47 14.41 -27.80
C HIS A 29 2.75 13.07 -27.63
N PHE A 30 3.02 12.11 -28.51
CA PHE A 30 2.53 10.75 -28.38
C PHE A 30 3.05 10.05 -27.10
N HIS A 31 4.35 10.12 -26.80
CA HIS A 31 4.89 9.56 -25.55
C HIS A 31 4.29 10.21 -24.30
N LEU A 32 4.00 11.51 -24.33
CA LEU A 32 3.28 12.18 -23.26
C LEU A 32 1.83 11.68 -23.15
N ALA A 33 1.13 11.46 -24.25
CA ALA A 33 -0.22 10.88 -24.23
C ALA A 33 -0.20 9.45 -23.65
N VAL A 34 0.82 8.66 -23.98
CA VAL A 34 1.06 7.34 -23.39
C VAL A 34 1.31 7.44 -21.89
N LEU A 35 2.21 8.33 -21.44
CA LEU A 35 2.44 8.59 -20.02
C LEU A 35 1.13 8.99 -19.32
N HIS A 36 0.36 9.92 -19.90
CA HIS A 36 -0.89 10.40 -19.34
C HIS A 36 -1.93 9.27 -19.21
N ALA A 37 -2.03 8.41 -20.23
CA ALA A 37 -2.89 7.23 -20.17
C ALA A 37 -2.43 6.23 -19.10
N ILE A 38 -1.12 6.03 -18.92
CA ILE A 38 -0.56 5.15 -17.89
C ILE A 38 -0.91 5.69 -16.49
N VAL A 39 -0.64 6.98 -16.20
CA VAL A 39 -0.89 7.52 -14.87
C VAL A 39 -2.38 7.47 -14.50
N LEU A 40 -3.27 7.79 -15.45
CA LEU A 40 -4.73 7.73 -15.25
C LEU A 40 -5.22 6.30 -15.03
N GLU A 41 -4.82 5.35 -15.86
CA GLU A 41 -5.28 3.96 -15.72
C GLU A 41 -4.75 3.32 -14.44
N ARG A 42 -3.51 3.63 -14.03
CA ARG A 42 -2.93 3.12 -12.77
C ARG A 42 -3.69 3.58 -11.52
N VAL A 43 -4.37 4.74 -11.54
CA VAL A 43 -5.23 5.20 -10.43
C VAL A 43 -6.36 4.21 -10.14
N ARG A 44 -6.84 3.50 -11.16
CA ARG A 44 -7.88 2.47 -10.99
C ARG A 44 -7.40 1.27 -10.19
N TYR A 45 -6.09 0.99 -10.20
CA TYR A 45 -5.47 -0.14 -9.51
C TYR A 45 -4.91 0.24 -8.12
N ALA A 46 -5.26 1.41 -7.57
CA ALA A 46 -4.86 1.77 -6.21
C ALA A 46 -5.39 0.71 -5.20
N PRO A 47 -4.56 0.23 -4.25
CA PRO A 47 -3.26 0.78 -3.83
C PRO A 47 -2.02 0.22 -4.56
N VAL A 48 -2.18 -0.73 -5.49
CA VAL A 48 -1.05 -1.37 -6.21
C VAL A 48 -0.49 -0.47 -7.32
N GLY A 49 -1.38 0.18 -8.08
CA GLY A 49 -1.00 1.09 -9.16
C GLY A 49 -0.36 2.39 -8.65
N TRP A 50 -0.90 2.92 -7.57
CA TRP A 50 -0.43 4.07 -6.80
C TRP A 50 -0.86 3.86 -5.36
N THR A 51 -0.11 4.38 -4.38
CA THR A 51 -0.50 4.27 -2.97
C THR A 51 -1.85 4.94 -2.69
N LYS A 52 -2.12 6.06 -3.37
CA LYS A 52 -3.35 6.85 -3.24
C LYS A 52 -4.01 7.06 -4.59
N LYS A 53 -5.32 7.36 -4.56
CA LYS A 53 -6.06 7.78 -5.75
C LYS A 53 -5.74 9.25 -6.06
N TYR A 54 -4.60 9.48 -6.71
CA TYR A 54 -4.23 10.80 -7.18
C TYR A 54 -5.19 11.27 -8.27
N GLU A 55 -5.59 12.52 -8.20
CA GLU A 55 -6.35 13.16 -9.27
C GLU A 55 -5.34 13.66 -10.29
N PHE A 56 -5.36 13.12 -11.50
CA PHE A 56 -4.65 13.68 -12.65
C PHE A 56 -5.68 14.24 -13.63
N SER A 57 -5.43 15.42 -14.19
CA SER A 57 -6.38 16.11 -15.06
C SER A 57 -5.82 16.41 -16.45
N ASP A 58 -6.71 16.73 -17.38
CA ASP A 58 -6.31 17.18 -18.73
C ASP A 58 -5.48 18.48 -18.69
N ALA A 59 -5.56 19.26 -17.59
CA ALA A 59 -4.72 20.43 -17.40
C ALA A 59 -3.24 20.05 -17.23
N ASP A 60 -2.96 18.95 -16.52
CA ASP A 60 -1.60 18.43 -16.36
C ASP A 60 -1.04 17.96 -17.72
N PHE A 61 -1.88 17.30 -18.53
CA PHE A 61 -1.51 16.90 -19.89
C PHE A 61 -1.18 18.11 -20.79
N ARG A 62 -2.03 19.14 -20.79
CA ARG A 62 -1.78 20.38 -21.56
C ARG A 62 -0.54 21.11 -21.07
N CYS A 63 -0.31 21.14 -19.76
CA CYS A 63 0.91 21.70 -19.16
C CYS A 63 2.16 20.94 -19.64
N GLY A 64 2.11 19.60 -19.62
CA GLY A 64 3.17 18.75 -20.16
C GLY A 64 3.47 19.04 -21.63
N LEU A 65 2.46 19.20 -22.48
CA LEU A 65 2.65 19.59 -23.89
C LEU A 65 3.37 20.94 -24.01
N SER A 66 2.98 21.93 -23.21
CA SER A 66 3.62 23.25 -23.22
C SER A 66 5.07 23.21 -22.72
N VAL A 67 5.38 22.35 -21.74
CA VAL A 67 6.77 22.10 -21.30
C VAL A 67 7.60 21.53 -22.44
N LEU A 68 7.09 20.52 -23.15
CA LEU A 68 7.78 19.90 -24.28
C LEU A 68 8.03 20.90 -25.41
N ASP A 69 7.00 21.65 -25.81
CA ASP A 69 7.13 22.67 -26.87
C ASP A 69 8.15 23.75 -26.52
N THR A 70 8.17 24.18 -25.25
CA THR A 70 9.14 25.19 -24.77
C THR A 70 10.57 24.69 -24.89
N TRP A 71 10.84 23.43 -24.52
CA TRP A 71 12.17 22.84 -24.64
C TRP A 71 12.57 22.56 -26.08
N ILE A 72 11.63 22.13 -26.92
CA ILE A 72 11.86 21.97 -28.37
C ILE A 72 12.23 23.33 -28.98
N ALA A 73 11.45 24.37 -28.71
CA ALA A 73 11.71 25.72 -29.22
C ALA A 73 13.06 26.27 -28.75
N ARG A 74 13.40 26.07 -27.48
CA ARG A 74 14.69 26.47 -26.90
C ARG A 74 15.87 25.73 -27.54
N THR A 75 15.72 24.44 -27.82
CA THR A 75 16.77 23.59 -28.42
C THR A 75 16.95 23.90 -29.90
N CYS A 76 15.86 24.14 -30.62
CA CYS A 76 15.87 24.52 -32.04
C CYS A 76 16.39 25.94 -32.31
N GLY A 77 16.75 26.70 -31.27
CA GLY A 77 17.24 28.08 -31.43
C GLY A 77 16.17 29.05 -31.91
N ALA A 78 14.87 28.76 -31.69
CA ALA A 78 13.76 29.65 -32.05
C ALA A 78 13.73 30.87 -31.12
N LYS A 79 14.74 31.74 -31.25
CA LYS A 79 14.76 33.10 -30.71
C LYS A 79 14.65 34.03 -31.92
N ASN A 80 13.59 34.83 -31.96
CA ASN A 80 13.38 35.92 -32.92
C ASN A 80 13.28 35.48 -34.40
N GLY A 81 12.12 34.90 -34.79
CA GLY A 81 11.68 34.88 -36.20
C GLY A 81 12.38 33.91 -37.16
N GLN A 82 13.26 33.01 -36.67
CA GLN A 82 13.85 31.96 -37.51
C GLN A 82 12.90 30.77 -37.68
N SER A 83 12.87 30.17 -38.87
CA SER A 83 12.08 28.96 -39.15
C SER A 83 12.63 27.76 -38.38
N PHE A 84 11.73 26.95 -37.80
CA PHE A 84 12.11 25.71 -37.13
C PHE A 84 12.84 24.75 -38.08
N PRO A 85 13.89 24.06 -37.62
CA PRO A 85 14.51 23.00 -38.40
C PRO A 85 13.50 21.86 -38.63
N SER A 86 13.58 21.21 -39.80
CA SER A 86 12.65 20.13 -40.15
C SER A 86 12.78 18.91 -39.24
N ASN A 87 14.00 18.59 -38.81
CA ASN A 87 14.30 17.47 -37.91
C ASN A 87 15.27 17.95 -36.81
N VAL A 88 15.21 17.30 -35.66
CA VAL A 88 16.13 17.49 -34.53
C VAL A 88 16.68 16.15 -34.09
N ASP A 89 17.99 16.08 -33.90
CA ASP A 89 18.61 14.90 -33.31
C ASP A 89 18.14 14.74 -31.84
N PRO A 90 17.49 13.60 -31.49
CA PRO A 90 17.05 13.34 -30.12
C PRO A 90 18.16 13.44 -29.06
N SER A 91 19.42 13.23 -29.43
CA SER A 91 20.56 13.35 -28.50
C SER A 91 20.76 14.78 -27.95
N VAL A 92 20.32 15.80 -28.70
CA VAL A 92 20.50 17.22 -28.36
C VAL A 92 19.42 17.71 -27.38
N LEU A 93 18.30 16.97 -27.27
CA LEU A 93 17.22 17.33 -26.37
C LEU A 93 17.64 17.20 -24.90
N PRO A 94 17.30 18.18 -24.04
CA PRO A 94 17.69 18.16 -22.63
C PRO A 94 16.80 17.21 -21.82
N TRP A 95 17.00 15.90 -22.00
CA TRP A 95 16.21 14.84 -21.37
C TRP A 95 16.12 14.99 -19.85
N ALA A 96 17.25 15.27 -19.17
CA ALA A 96 17.26 15.45 -17.72
C ALA A 96 16.31 16.57 -17.26
N ALA A 97 16.25 17.68 -18.00
CA ALA A 97 15.37 18.80 -17.65
C ALA A 97 13.89 18.47 -17.93
N ILE A 98 13.61 17.83 -19.07
CA ILE A 98 12.26 17.38 -19.42
C ILE A 98 11.74 16.39 -18.38
N GLN A 99 12.54 15.37 -18.06
CA GLN A 99 12.19 14.36 -17.07
C GLN A 99 11.96 14.99 -15.69
N HIS A 100 12.85 15.88 -15.24
CA HIS A 100 12.71 16.55 -13.95
C HIS A 100 11.43 17.39 -13.86
N LEU A 101 11.08 18.16 -14.91
CA LEU A 101 9.86 18.96 -14.90
C LEU A 101 8.60 18.10 -14.95
N LEU A 102 8.59 17.03 -15.74
CA LEU A 102 7.45 16.12 -15.78
C LEU A 102 7.24 15.40 -14.45
N VAL A 103 8.33 14.99 -13.79
CA VAL A 103 8.30 14.30 -12.49
C VAL A 103 7.99 15.26 -11.36
N GLU A 104 8.72 16.36 -11.18
CA GLU A 104 8.58 17.20 -9.98
C GLU A 104 7.45 18.23 -10.10
N VAL A 105 7.22 18.79 -11.29
CA VAL A 105 6.33 19.95 -11.47
C VAL A 105 4.96 19.56 -12.03
N VAL A 106 4.92 18.79 -13.13
CA VAL A 106 3.66 18.50 -13.83
C VAL A 106 2.85 17.42 -13.12
N TYR A 107 3.38 16.19 -13.06
CA TYR A 107 2.63 15.06 -12.50
C TYR A 107 2.93 14.85 -11.01
N GLY A 108 4.19 14.96 -10.57
CA GLY A 108 4.53 14.74 -9.15
C GLY A 108 4.21 15.89 -8.21
N GLY A 109 3.76 17.04 -8.71
CA GLY A 109 3.16 18.08 -7.88
C GLY A 109 1.90 17.61 -7.13
N ARG A 110 1.25 16.53 -7.61
CA ARG A 110 0.10 15.87 -6.95
C ARG A 110 0.53 14.74 -6.01
N ILE A 111 1.77 14.26 -6.14
CA ILE A 111 2.25 13.04 -5.49
C ILE A 111 3.02 13.43 -4.22
N ASP A 112 2.55 12.93 -3.09
CA ASP A 112 3.13 13.17 -1.77
C ASP A 112 3.99 12.01 -1.24
N ASN A 113 3.87 10.81 -1.82
CA ASN A 113 4.68 9.66 -1.46
C ASN A 113 5.94 9.56 -2.35
N ASP A 114 7.12 9.49 -1.74
CA ASP A 114 8.40 9.37 -2.44
C ASP A 114 8.52 8.10 -3.29
N PHE A 115 7.91 6.98 -2.87
CA PHE A 115 7.90 5.74 -3.64
C PHE A 115 7.04 5.85 -4.91
N ASP A 116 5.91 6.57 -4.81
CA ASP A 116 5.09 6.87 -5.98
C ASP A 116 5.80 7.85 -6.92
N LYS A 117 6.57 8.82 -6.39
CA LYS A 117 7.42 9.68 -7.22
C LYS A 117 8.50 8.89 -7.95
N GLU A 118 9.13 7.93 -7.29
CA GLU A 118 10.14 7.07 -7.92
C GLU A 118 9.52 6.16 -8.99
N LEU A 119 8.30 5.66 -8.76
CA LEU A 119 7.51 4.94 -9.76
C LEU A 119 7.24 5.83 -11.00
N LEU A 120 6.79 7.07 -10.80
CA LEU A 120 6.60 8.04 -11.88
C LEU A 120 7.90 8.28 -12.64
N ARG A 121 9.01 8.48 -11.92
CA ARG A 121 10.35 8.66 -12.49
C ARG A 121 10.77 7.46 -13.34
N SER A 122 10.42 6.23 -12.95
CA SER A 122 10.69 5.02 -13.75
C SER A 122 9.95 5.01 -15.10
N PHE A 123 8.72 5.52 -15.17
CA PHE A 123 7.99 5.66 -16.45
C PHE A 123 8.52 6.82 -17.29
N VAL A 124 8.76 7.97 -16.67
CA VAL A 124 9.24 9.17 -17.36
C VAL A 124 10.64 8.94 -17.94
N SER A 125 11.56 8.35 -17.18
CA SER A 125 12.91 8.02 -17.67
C SER A 125 12.92 7.02 -18.83
N HIS A 126 11.93 6.12 -18.87
CA HIS A 126 11.78 5.14 -19.96
C HIS A 126 11.26 5.79 -21.25
N LEU A 127 10.18 6.58 -21.14
CA LEU A 127 9.48 7.16 -22.29
C LEU A 127 10.17 8.41 -22.86
N PHE A 128 10.87 9.16 -22.02
CA PHE A 128 11.53 10.42 -22.39
C PHE A 128 13.05 10.26 -22.38
N CYS A 129 13.55 9.42 -23.28
CA CYS A 129 14.98 9.21 -23.49
C CYS A 129 15.30 9.05 -24.99
N GLU A 130 16.58 9.15 -25.34
CA GLU A 130 17.04 8.99 -26.72
C GLU A 130 16.65 7.63 -27.32
N ARG A 131 16.69 6.55 -26.52
CA ARG A 131 16.31 5.19 -26.94
C ARG A 131 14.86 5.09 -27.41
N ALA A 132 13.99 6.01 -26.99
CA ALA A 132 12.59 6.04 -27.38
C ALA A 132 12.38 6.38 -28.88
N TYR A 133 13.44 6.80 -29.57
CA TYR A 133 13.46 7.08 -31.02
C TYR A 133 14.09 5.95 -31.84
N THR A 134 14.64 4.93 -31.19
CA THR A 134 15.21 3.77 -31.87
C THR A 134 14.11 2.86 -32.43
N ARG A 135 14.41 2.11 -33.50
CA ARG A 135 13.50 1.09 -34.05
C ARG A 135 13.25 -0.02 -33.03
N GLY A 136 12.05 -0.61 -33.05
CA GLY A 136 11.66 -1.64 -32.09
C GLY A 136 11.53 -1.19 -30.63
N PHE A 137 11.42 0.12 -30.36
CA PHE A 137 11.23 0.60 -28.99
C PHE A 137 9.91 0.11 -28.38
N LEU A 138 9.97 -0.45 -27.18
CA LEU A 138 8.81 -0.89 -26.41
C LEU A 138 8.35 0.23 -25.46
N LEU A 139 7.06 0.56 -25.51
CA LEU A 139 6.42 1.55 -24.64
C LEU A 139 6.34 1.07 -23.18
N ASN A 140 6.30 -0.25 -22.95
CA ASN A 140 6.37 -0.85 -21.62
C ASN A 140 7.73 -1.56 -21.39
N LYS A 141 8.14 -1.71 -20.13
CA LYS A 141 9.36 -2.45 -19.75
C LYS A 141 9.15 -3.95 -19.63
N ASP A 142 7.91 -4.41 -19.49
CA ASP A 142 7.59 -5.83 -19.35
C ASP A 142 7.58 -6.50 -20.73
N GLU A 143 8.58 -7.33 -21.01
CA GLU A 143 8.74 -8.01 -22.28
C GLU A 143 7.74 -9.17 -22.49
N SER A 144 7.02 -9.58 -21.44
CA SER A 144 6.03 -10.68 -21.54
C SER A 144 4.86 -10.34 -22.45
N VAL A 145 4.43 -9.07 -22.47
CA VAL A 145 3.37 -8.55 -23.34
C VAL A 145 3.90 -7.27 -23.98
N PRO A 146 4.68 -7.36 -25.07
CA PRO A 146 5.35 -6.21 -25.65
C PRO A 146 4.35 -5.25 -26.29
N LEU A 147 4.48 -3.96 -25.97
CA LEU A 147 3.75 -2.88 -26.62
C LEU A 147 4.73 -2.04 -27.44
N ALA A 148 4.93 -2.39 -28.70
CA ALA A 148 5.85 -1.67 -29.59
C ALA A 148 5.30 -0.29 -29.99
N ALA A 149 6.17 0.72 -29.99
CA ALA A 149 5.83 2.04 -30.53
C ALA A 149 5.66 1.97 -32.06
N PRO A 150 4.78 2.79 -32.66
CA PRO A 150 4.59 2.79 -34.11
C PRO A 150 5.89 3.18 -34.84
N GLU A 151 6.32 2.32 -35.75
CA GLU A 151 7.50 2.57 -36.59
C GLU A 151 7.15 3.47 -37.77
N GLY A 152 8.04 4.40 -38.11
CA GLY A 152 7.85 5.28 -39.28
C GLY A 152 6.74 6.32 -39.17
N ALA A 153 5.96 6.33 -38.08
CA ALA A 153 4.95 7.36 -37.81
C ALA A 153 5.61 8.74 -37.63
N ARG A 154 5.14 9.72 -38.42
CA ARG A 154 5.66 11.09 -38.44
C ARG A 154 4.57 12.13 -38.23
N LYS A 155 3.33 11.80 -38.59
CA LYS A 155 2.17 12.68 -38.44
C LYS A 155 1.22 12.13 -37.38
N LEU A 156 0.41 13.01 -36.83
CA LEU A 156 -0.59 12.68 -35.82
C LEU A 156 -1.55 11.58 -36.30
N THR A 157 -1.95 11.63 -37.57
CA THR A 157 -2.83 10.63 -38.21
C THR A 157 -2.27 9.21 -38.17
N ASP A 158 -0.94 9.07 -38.26
CA ASP A 158 -0.28 7.76 -38.22
C ASP A 158 -0.38 7.16 -36.81
N PHE A 159 -0.19 7.99 -35.79
CA PHE A 159 -0.34 7.59 -34.39
C PHE A 159 -1.82 7.30 -34.05
N GLU A 160 -2.77 8.07 -34.57
CA GLU A 160 -4.20 7.80 -34.41
C GLU A 160 -4.62 6.45 -35.00
N ALA A 161 -4.13 6.13 -36.21
CA ALA A 161 -4.36 4.84 -36.85
C ALA A 161 -3.79 3.68 -36.02
N TRP A 162 -2.60 3.86 -35.44
CA TRP A 162 -1.99 2.88 -34.53
C TRP A 162 -2.85 2.69 -33.27
N VAL A 163 -3.33 3.78 -32.64
CA VAL A 163 -4.21 3.70 -31.46
C VAL A 163 -5.53 2.99 -31.78
N ALA A 164 -6.08 3.18 -32.98
CA ALA A 164 -7.30 2.52 -33.42
C ALA A 164 -7.14 0.99 -33.55
N GLN A 165 -5.93 0.51 -33.83
CA GLN A 165 -5.61 -0.92 -33.94
C GLN A 165 -5.35 -1.61 -32.59
N MET A 166 -5.15 -0.85 -31.51
CA MET A 166 -4.91 -1.42 -30.18
C MET A 166 -6.11 -2.24 -29.68
N ASP A 167 -5.87 -3.30 -28.89
CA ASP A 167 -6.94 -4.03 -28.22
C ASP A 167 -7.74 -3.13 -27.26
N ALA A 168 -9.06 -3.24 -27.32
CA ALA A 168 -9.98 -2.50 -26.46
C ALA A 168 -9.96 -3.00 -25.02
N LYS A 169 -9.72 -4.31 -24.78
CA LYS A 169 -9.66 -4.88 -23.43
C LYS A 169 -8.42 -4.41 -22.67
N GLY A 170 -7.32 -4.19 -23.39
CA GLY A 170 -6.04 -3.80 -22.83
C GLY A 170 -5.40 -4.86 -21.92
N SER A 171 -4.15 -4.64 -21.53
CA SER A 171 -3.43 -5.52 -20.60
C SER A 171 -2.83 -4.71 -19.44
N PRO A 172 -2.90 -5.19 -18.18
CA PRO A 172 -2.19 -4.59 -17.05
C PRO A 172 -0.67 -4.49 -17.27
N ALA A 173 -0.11 -5.40 -18.06
CA ALA A 173 1.31 -5.41 -18.41
C ALA A 173 1.75 -4.15 -19.17
N TRP A 174 0.84 -3.50 -19.92
CA TRP A 174 1.11 -2.21 -20.56
C TRP A 174 1.30 -1.07 -19.55
N LEU A 175 0.75 -1.24 -18.35
CA LEU A 175 0.90 -0.32 -17.22
C LEU A 175 2.08 -0.70 -16.33
N GLY A 176 2.83 -1.76 -16.65
CA GLY A 176 3.87 -2.33 -15.80
C GLY A 176 3.35 -3.12 -14.59
N LEU A 177 2.09 -3.53 -14.59
CA LEU A 177 1.46 -4.33 -13.53
C LEU A 177 1.41 -5.81 -13.93
N SER A 178 1.35 -6.71 -12.94
CA SER A 178 1.16 -8.14 -13.21
C SER A 178 -0.24 -8.42 -13.78
N ALA A 179 -0.38 -9.53 -14.51
CA ALA A 179 -1.67 -9.95 -15.07
C ALA A 179 -2.75 -10.18 -13.98
N GLN A 180 -2.33 -10.49 -12.75
CA GLN A 180 -3.25 -10.73 -11.63
C GLN A 180 -3.86 -9.44 -11.06
N ALA A 181 -3.24 -8.28 -11.28
CA ALA A 181 -3.78 -7.00 -10.82
C ALA A 181 -5.20 -6.75 -11.36
N GLU A 182 -5.49 -7.19 -12.58
CA GLU A 182 -6.83 -7.13 -13.16
C GLU A 182 -7.83 -8.02 -12.43
N LYS A 183 -7.40 -9.21 -11.98
CA LYS A 183 -8.27 -10.11 -11.20
C LYS A 183 -8.64 -9.49 -9.86
N MET A 184 -7.67 -8.87 -9.17
CA MET A 184 -7.92 -8.13 -7.94
C MET A 184 -8.93 -6.99 -8.15
N LEU A 185 -8.74 -6.19 -9.20
CA LEU A 185 -9.65 -5.09 -9.52
C LEU A 185 -11.08 -5.60 -9.79
N ARG A 186 -11.23 -6.69 -10.55
CA ARG A 186 -12.53 -7.30 -10.85
C ARG A 186 -13.19 -7.90 -9.62
N ALA A 187 -12.43 -8.56 -8.75
CA ALA A 187 -12.94 -9.10 -7.48
C ALA A 187 -13.46 -7.97 -6.58
N LEU A 188 -12.72 -6.86 -6.47
CA LEU A 188 -13.15 -5.68 -5.71
C LEU A 188 -14.42 -5.05 -6.32
N ALA A 189 -14.47 -4.88 -7.64
CA ALA A 189 -15.65 -4.37 -8.32
C ALA A 189 -16.87 -5.29 -8.08
N GLY A 190 -16.69 -6.61 -8.21
CA GLY A 190 -17.72 -7.61 -7.92
C GLY A 190 -18.24 -7.51 -6.49
N SER A 191 -17.34 -7.47 -5.50
CA SER A 191 -17.71 -7.31 -4.09
C SER A 191 -18.50 -6.02 -3.86
N ASN A 192 -18.05 -4.88 -4.41
CA ASN A 192 -18.76 -3.62 -4.26
C ASN A 192 -20.15 -3.64 -4.92
N THR A 193 -20.28 -4.27 -6.10
CA THR A 193 -21.59 -4.42 -6.75
C THR A 193 -22.54 -5.30 -5.95
N LEU A 194 -22.04 -6.38 -5.32
CA LEU A 194 -22.84 -7.24 -4.45
C LEU A 194 -23.28 -6.51 -3.18
N VAL A 195 -22.39 -5.74 -2.55
CA VAL A 195 -22.74 -4.91 -1.40
C VAL A 195 -23.80 -3.89 -1.77
N HIS A 196 -23.65 -3.19 -2.89
CA HIS A 196 -24.64 -2.23 -3.36
C HIS A 196 -25.99 -2.91 -3.66
N TRP A 197 -25.97 -4.10 -4.27
CA TRP A 197 -27.18 -4.89 -4.53
C TRP A 197 -27.88 -5.33 -3.23
N LEU A 198 -27.13 -5.82 -2.24
CA LEU A 198 -27.67 -6.17 -0.91
C LEU A 198 -28.29 -4.95 -0.22
N GLN A 199 -27.63 -3.79 -0.31
CA GLN A 199 -28.16 -2.54 0.24
C GLN A 199 -29.48 -2.15 -0.43
N THR A 200 -29.61 -2.33 -1.75
CA THR A 200 -30.88 -2.08 -2.44
C THR A 200 -31.99 -3.04 -2.01
N GLN A 201 -31.69 -4.32 -1.75
CA GLN A 201 -32.69 -5.27 -1.24
C GLN A 201 -33.17 -4.92 0.17
N ASN A 202 -32.24 -4.59 1.08
CA ASN A 202 -32.59 -4.21 2.45
C ASN A 202 -33.43 -2.92 2.53
N VAL A 203 -33.28 -2.01 1.56
CA VAL A 203 -34.12 -0.81 1.45
C VAL A 203 -35.55 -1.15 1.05
N GLU A 204 -35.77 -2.16 0.20
CA GLU A 204 -37.11 -2.63 -0.13
C GLU A 204 -37.82 -3.20 1.11
N ASP A 205 -37.09 -3.94 1.97
CA ASP A 205 -37.62 -4.48 3.24
C ASP A 205 -37.84 -3.41 4.34
N THR A 206 -37.11 -2.29 4.30
CA THR A 206 -37.28 -1.16 5.24
C THR A 206 -38.21 -0.06 4.72
N SER A 207 -38.64 -0.13 3.46
CA SER A 207 -39.67 0.75 2.88
C SER A 207 -41.12 0.33 3.23
N GLY A 208 -41.31 -0.26 4.42
CA GLY A 208 -42.58 -0.16 5.14
C GLY A 208 -42.71 1.26 5.71
N PRO A 209 -43.89 1.90 5.65
CA PRO A 209 -44.01 3.35 5.66
C PRO A 209 -43.58 3.95 7.01
N THR A 210 -42.45 4.64 7.05
CA THR A 210 -42.15 5.60 8.11
C THR A 210 -42.66 6.98 7.74
N SER A 211 -43.73 7.37 8.43
CA SER A 211 -44.16 8.75 8.72
C SER A 211 -44.70 9.61 7.58
N ALA A 212 -45.96 9.32 7.19
CA ALA A 212 -46.91 10.39 6.92
C ALA A 212 -47.52 10.83 8.27
N VAL A 213 -47.39 12.12 8.56
CA VAL A 213 -48.03 12.83 9.67
C VAL A 213 -49.55 12.64 9.57
N GLY A 214 -50.15 12.19 10.67
CA GLY A 214 -51.60 12.26 10.91
C GLY A 214 -52.39 11.02 10.51
N SER A 215 -52.54 10.06 11.43
CA SER A 215 -53.84 9.45 11.75
C SER A 215 -53.73 8.49 12.93
N THR A 216 -54.73 8.60 13.77
CA THR A 216 -55.01 7.87 15.00
C THR A 216 -55.12 6.35 14.80
N ALA A 217 -54.60 5.61 15.81
CA ALA A 217 -54.92 4.22 16.15
C ALA A 217 -54.66 3.14 15.08
N LYS A 218 -53.48 2.49 15.16
CA LYS A 218 -53.26 1.08 14.77
C LYS A 218 -52.34 0.40 15.78
N ASP A 219 -52.60 -0.88 15.99
CA ASP A 219 -52.27 -1.72 17.14
C ASP A 219 -50.78 -1.77 17.60
N PRO A 220 -50.50 -1.92 18.92
CA PRO A 220 -49.14 -1.97 19.47
C PRO A 220 -48.37 -3.29 19.28
N LYS A 221 -48.99 -4.35 18.75
CA LYS A 221 -48.48 -5.72 18.90
C LYS A 221 -47.42 -6.18 17.89
N ASP A 222 -47.28 -5.52 16.74
CA ASP A 222 -46.32 -5.95 15.70
C ASP A 222 -44.91 -5.34 15.84
N GLY A 223 -44.76 -4.26 16.63
CA GLY A 223 -43.46 -3.64 16.91
C GLY A 223 -42.63 -4.39 17.95
N GLU A 224 -43.29 -4.96 18.97
CA GLU A 224 -42.63 -5.68 20.06
C GLU A 224 -41.99 -6.99 19.60
N ALA A 225 -42.58 -7.70 18.64
CA ALA A 225 -42.04 -8.94 18.10
C ALA A 225 -40.75 -8.73 17.28
N LYS A 226 -40.68 -7.68 16.45
CA LYS A 226 -39.47 -7.30 15.71
C LYS A 226 -38.36 -6.82 16.64
N GLN A 227 -38.71 -6.09 17.70
CA GLN A 227 -37.74 -5.59 18.68
C GLN A 227 -37.20 -6.72 19.57
N SER A 228 -38.03 -7.71 19.93
CA SER A 228 -37.62 -8.91 20.66
C SER A 228 -36.63 -9.77 19.85
N ASN A 229 -36.90 -9.99 18.55
CA ASN A 229 -36.00 -10.76 17.68
C ASN A 229 -34.67 -10.04 17.46
N ALA A 230 -34.68 -8.73 17.21
CA ALA A 230 -33.45 -7.94 17.04
C ALA A 230 -32.56 -7.91 18.29
N LEU A 231 -33.17 -7.89 19.50
CA LEU A 231 -32.45 -7.99 20.76
C LEU A 231 -31.88 -9.40 21.00
N GLY A 232 -32.60 -10.45 20.56
CA GLY A 232 -32.11 -11.83 20.58
C GLY A 232 -30.88 -12.05 19.70
N GLU A 233 -30.90 -11.54 18.47
CA GLU A 233 -29.76 -11.59 17.53
C GLU A 233 -28.55 -10.81 18.07
N LEU A 234 -28.79 -9.61 18.61
CA LEU A 234 -27.73 -8.82 19.24
C LEU A 234 -27.10 -9.56 20.41
N ARG A 235 -27.91 -10.18 21.28
CA ARG A 235 -27.42 -10.98 22.41
C ARG A 235 -26.54 -12.13 21.93
N GLN A 236 -26.95 -12.86 20.89
CA GLN A 236 -26.15 -13.95 20.34
C GLN A 236 -24.81 -13.45 19.81
N LYS A 237 -24.79 -12.32 19.09
CA LYS A 237 -23.54 -11.69 18.61
C LYS A 237 -22.63 -11.25 19.76
N VAL A 238 -23.19 -10.63 20.80
CA VAL A 238 -22.45 -10.21 22.00
C VAL A 238 -21.78 -11.40 22.68
N GLU A 239 -22.50 -12.52 22.84
CA GLU A 239 -21.93 -13.75 23.42
C GLU A 239 -20.85 -14.37 22.53
N GLN A 240 -21.02 -14.36 21.21
CA GLN A 240 -19.99 -14.83 20.28
C GLN A 240 -18.71 -14.01 20.40
N ILE A 241 -18.83 -12.69 20.43
CA ILE A 241 -17.70 -11.77 20.60
C ILE A 241 -17.04 -11.98 21.97
N TRP A 242 -17.84 -12.09 23.04
CA TRP A 242 -17.34 -12.32 24.39
C TRP A 242 -16.48 -13.58 24.50
N ASN A 243 -16.93 -14.68 23.88
CA ASN A 243 -16.20 -15.94 23.86
C ASN A 243 -14.94 -15.89 22.99
N ALA A 244 -14.90 -15.01 21.98
CA ALA A 244 -13.76 -14.84 21.10
C ALA A 244 -12.66 -13.93 21.67
N LEU A 245 -12.96 -13.09 22.68
CA LEU A 245 -12.00 -12.21 23.33
C LEU A 245 -10.92 -12.97 24.15
N PRO A 246 -9.76 -12.35 24.40
CA PRO A 246 -8.75 -12.88 25.32
C PRO A 246 -9.34 -13.23 26.69
N GLN A 247 -8.97 -14.40 27.21
CA GLN A 247 -9.38 -14.86 28.53
C GLN A 247 -8.27 -14.72 29.59
N ASP A 248 -7.10 -14.17 29.21
CA ASP A 248 -5.97 -14.01 30.13
C ASP A 248 -6.27 -13.04 31.26
N ASN A 249 -6.12 -13.51 32.50
CA ASN A 249 -6.39 -12.72 33.70
C ASN A 249 -5.50 -11.47 33.79
N ALA A 250 -4.22 -11.58 33.41
CA ALA A 250 -3.29 -10.44 33.43
C ALA A 250 -3.79 -9.26 32.59
N LEU A 251 -4.38 -9.53 31.42
CA LEU A 251 -4.91 -8.50 30.53
C LEU A 251 -6.26 -7.94 31.02
N ARG A 252 -7.11 -8.80 31.58
CA ARG A 252 -8.43 -8.41 32.09
C ARG A 252 -8.36 -7.59 33.36
N GLU A 253 -7.38 -7.86 34.19
CA GLU A 253 -7.15 -7.09 35.41
C GLU A 253 -6.22 -5.90 35.16
N GLY A 254 -5.40 -5.93 34.12
CA GLY A 254 -4.47 -4.85 33.78
C GLY A 254 -3.21 -4.80 34.65
N HIS A 255 -2.92 -5.90 35.35
CA HIS A 255 -1.73 -6.04 36.18
C HIS A 255 -0.85 -7.14 35.61
N LEU A 256 0.40 -6.79 35.31
CA LEU A 256 1.45 -7.80 35.11
C LEU A 256 1.93 -8.29 36.48
N PRO A 257 2.32 -9.57 36.63
CA PRO A 257 2.93 -10.05 37.87
C PRO A 257 4.16 -9.19 38.23
N PRO A 258 4.43 -8.96 39.52
CA PRO A 258 5.49 -8.06 39.96
C PRO A 258 6.85 -8.52 39.43
N GLN A 259 7.51 -7.65 38.66
CA GLN A 259 8.77 -7.93 37.99
C GLN A 259 9.99 -7.44 38.78
N SER A 260 11.16 -7.98 38.42
CA SER A 260 12.44 -7.65 39.06
C SER A 260 12.85 -6.20 38.78
N ARG A 261 13.32 -5.50 39.81
CA ARG A 261 13.82 -4.11 39.70
C ARG A 261 14.92 -4.01 38.63
N GLY A 262 14.74 -3.14 37.63
CA GLY A 262 15.75 -2.82 36.60
C GLY A 262 15.31 -3.06 35.15
N GLN A 263 14.20 -3.75 34.90
CA GLN A 263 13.67 -3.96 33.54
C GLN A 263 13.10 -2.68 32.90
N ASP A 264 12.72 -1.67 33.70
CA ASP A 264 12.26 -0.36 33.22
C ASP A 264 13.32 0.38 32.38
N ALA A 265 14.60 0.04 32.55
CA ALA A 265 15.68 0.63 31.77
C ALA A 265 15.71 0.11 30.32
N ASP A 266 15.28 -1.13 30.08
CA ASP A 266 15.32 -1.75 28.75
C ASP A 266 14.32 -1.06 27.80
N PRO A 267 14.78 -0.46 26.67
CA PRO A 267 13.90 0.12 25.66
C PRO A 267 12.86 -0.86 25.12
N MET A 268 13.22 -2.14 24.98
CA MET A 268 12.32 -3.17 24.45
C MET A 268 11.17 -3.47 25.40
N TRP A 269 11.50 -3.64 26.69
CA TRP A 269 10.49 -3.85 27.72
C TRP A 269 9.51 -2.68 27.77
N ARG A 270 10.01 -1.44 27.75
CA ARG A 270 9.16 -0.23 27.73
C ARG A 270 8.22 -0.19 26.53
N CYS A 271 8.69 -0.63 25.36
CA CYS A 271 7.88 -0.73 24.16
C CYS A 271 6.71 -1.71 24.36
N PHE A 272 6.99 -2.95 24.76
CA PHE A 272 5.97 -3.98 24.95
C PHE A 272 5.04 -3.68 26.12
N HIS A 273 5.54 -3.13 27.21
CA HIS A 273 4.74 -2.72 28.36
C HIS A 273 3.74 -1.62 27.96
N ARG A 274 4.17 -0.63 27.17
CA ARG A 274 3.26 0.40 26.66
C ARG A 274 2.15 -0.19 25.78
N GLU A 275 2.49 -1.14 24.90
CA GLU A 275 1.47 -1.84 24.10
C GLU A 275 0.50 -2.63 24.98
N PHE A 276 1.01 -3.33 26.00
CA PHE A 276 0.19 -4.05 26.96
C PHE A 276 -0.83 -3.16 27.66
N LEU A 277 -0.43 -1.96 28.11
CA LEU A 277 -1.36 -1.01 28.74
C LEU A 277 -2.49 -0.57 27.79
N VAL A 278 -2.18 -0.37 26.50
CA VAL A 278 -3.18 -0.01 25.49
C VAL A 278 -4.14 -1.18 25.24
N VAL A 279 -3.62 -2.40 25.07
CA VAL A 279 -4.44 -3.61 24.87
C VAL A 279 -5.32 -3.88 26.08
N SER A 280 -4.77 -3.83 27.30
CA SER A 280 -5.52 -4.07 28.52
C SER A 280 -6.61 -3.01 28.74
N GLY A 281 -6.28 -1.72 28.58
CA GLY A 281 -7.25 -0.64 28.70
C GLY A 281 -8.40 -0.76 27.70
N LEU A 282 -8.10 -1.17 26.45
CA LEU A 282 -9.11 -1.45 25.44
C LEU A 282 -9.96 -2.68 25.81
N LEU A 283 -9.34 -3.78 26.23
CA LEU A 283 -10.03 -5.01 26.60
C LEU A 283 -11.01 -4.79 27.76
N ILE A 284 -10.58 -4.09 28.82
CA ILE A 284 -11.42 -3.77 29.97
C ILE A 284 -12.65 -2.96 29.53
N ARG A 285 -12.46 -1.98 28.66
CA ARG A 285 -13.55 -1.18 28.12
C ARG A 285 -14.52 -2.01 27.26
N ILE A 286 -14.00 -2.87 26.39
CA ILE A 286 -14.81 -3.75 25.55
C ILE A 286 -15.65 -4.69 26.43
N LEU A 287 -15.04 -5.31 27.44
CA LEU A 287 -15.75 -6.20 28.37
C LEU A 287 -16.85 -5.44 29.13
N GLY A 288 -16.56 -4.23 29.61
CA GLY A 288 -17.57 -3.39 30.26
C GLY A 288 -18.76 -3.06 29.33
N ASP A 289 -18.49 -2.67 28.08
CA ASP A 289 -19.54 -2.35 27.11
C ASP A 289 -20.37 -3.57 26.71
N LEU A 290 -19.74 -4.74 26.52
CA LEU A 290 -20.44 -5.99 26.18
C LEU A 290 -21.30 -6.50 27.34
N GLN A 291 -20.80 -6.39 28.57
CA GLN A 291 -21.56 -6.74 29.76
C GLN A 291 -22.80 -5.83 29.91
N ALA A 292 -22.63 -4.52 29.76
CA ALA A 292 -23.74 -3.58 29.80
C ALA A 292 -24.76 -3.84 28.66
N LEU A 293 -24.31 -4.19 27.45
CA LEU A 293 -25.21 -4.58 26.37
C LEU A 293 -25.99 -5.86 26.68
N ARG A 294 -25.37 -6.83 27.35
CA ARG A 294 -26.04 -8.05 27.81
C ARG A 294 -27.14 -7.72 28.84
N GLU A 295 -26.83 -6.88 29.81
CA GLU A 295 -27.79 -6.40 30.82
C GLU A 295 -28.97 -5.63 30.18
N VAL A 296 -28.70 -4.81 29.16
CA VAL A 296 -29.75 -4.15 28.38
C VAL A 296 -30.63 -5.17 27.62
N CYS A 297 -30.04 -6.23 27.06
CA CYS A 297 -30.80 -7.30 26.39
C CYS A 297 -31.65 -8.13 27.37
N GLU A 298 -31.21 -8.25 28.63
CA GLU A 298 -31.95 -8.91 29.71
C GLU A 298 -33.00 -8.01 30.38
N GLY A 299 -33.02 -6.71 30.04
CA GLY A 299 -33.97 -5.73 30.56
C GLY A 299 -33.62 -5.17 31.95
N THR A 300 -32.42 -5.44 32.45
CA THR A 300 -31.97 -5.00 33.79
C THR A 300 -31.43 -3.57 33.79
N GLN A 301 -30.84 -3.13 32.68
CA GLN A 301 -30.27 -1.80 32.51
C GLN A 301 -30.92 -1.02 31.36
N ARG A 302 -30.99 0.30 31.47
CA ARG A 302 -31.46 1.19 30.39
C ARG A 302 -30.37 1.44 29.35
N MET A 303 -30.75 1.46 28.08
CA MET A 303 -29.84 1.77 26.96
C MET A 303 -29.31 3.21 27.05
N SER A 304 -27.99 3.36 27.13
CA SER A 304 -27.30 4.66 27.05
C SER A 304 -27.00 5.05 25.60
N ASN A 305 -26.70 6.34 25.36
CA ASN A 305 -26.32 6.80 24.01
C ASN A 305 -25.03 6.13 23.50
N ALA A 306 -24.06 5.87 24.39
CA ALA A 306 -22.82 5.19 24.04
C ALA A 306 -23.07 3.72 23.64
N LEU A 307 -23.87 3.00 24.43
CA LEU A 307 -24.22 1.60 24.14
C LEU A 307 -25.06 1.47 22.87
N ARG A 308 -25.91 2.46 22.57
CA ARG A 308 -26.66 2.51 21.32
C ARG A 308 -25.75 2.62 20.10
N LEU A 309 -24.69 3.42 20.16
CA LEU A 309 -23.71 3.52 19.08
C LEU A 309 -22.96 2.20 18.85
N VAL A 310 -22.58 1.52 19.94
CA VAL A 310 -21.93 0.19 19.88
C VAL A 310 -22.88 -0.84 19.28
N SER A 311 -24.11 -0.93 19.79
CA SER A 311 -25.15 -1.85 19.31
C SER A 311 -25.42 -1.67 17.82
N ASN A 312 -25.61 -0.43 17.35
CA ASN A 312 -25.83 -0.14 15.93
C ASN A 312 -24.68 -0.64 15.04
N LYS A 313 -23.42 -0.51 15.50
CA LYS A 313 -22.26 -0.98 14.72
C LYS A 313 -22.16 -2.50 14.71
N LEU A 314 -22.37 -3.15 15.85
CA LEU A 314 -22.38 -4.63 15.95
C LEU A 314 -23.53 -5.27 15.14
N GLN A 315 -24.68 -4.61 15.05
CA GLN A 315 -25.78 -5.08 14.20
C GLN A 315 -25.39 -5.11 12.72
N VAL A 316 -24.64 -4.10 12.25
CA VAL A 316 -24.08 -4.01 10.89
C VAL A 316 -22.80 -4.87 10.72
N ASP A 317 -22.44 -5.65 11.75
CA ASP A 317 -21.22 -6.49 11.80
C ASP A 317 -19.91 -5.72 11.59
N LEU A 318 -19.88 -4.46 12.05
CA LEU A 318 -18.69 -3.63 12.02
C LEU A 318 -18.21 -3.35 13.44
N PRO A 319 -16.88 -3.32 13.68
CA PRO A 319 -16.34 -2.93 14.97
C PRO A 319 -16.70 -1.45 15.27
N PRO A 320 -17.04 -1.11 16.52
CA PRO A 320 -17.17 0.28 16.98
C PRO A 320 -15.94 1.14 16.65
N LEU A 321 -16.17 2.42 16.38
CA LEU A 321 -15.11 3.35 15.95
C LEU A 321 -13.95 3.45 16.95
N TYR A 322 -14.22 3.34 18.25
CA TYR A 322 -13.17 3.43 19.26
C TYR A 322 -12.25 2.19 19.29
N TRP A 323 -12.70 1.04 18.76
CA TRP A 323 -11.85 -0.15 18.58
C TRP A 323 -10.84 0.11 17.47
N LEU A 324 -11.33 0.64 16.35
CA LEU A 324 -10.52 1.01 15.19
C LEU A 324 -9.58 2.20 15.45
N SER A 325 -9.89 3.07 16.41
CA SER A 325 -9.00 4.18 16.77
C SER A 325 -7.86 3.80 17.71
N ALA A 326 -7.92 2.62 18.34
CA ALA A 326 -6.90 2.20 19.31
C ALA A 326 -5.57 1.89 18.63
N TYR A 327 -5.61 1.35 17.42
CA TYR A 327 -4.46 1.06 16.59
C TYR A 327 -4.85 0.98 15.11
N PRO A 328 -3.92 1.28 14.20
CA PRO A 328 -4.21 1.29 12.76
C PRO A 328 -4.48 -0.13 12.27
N ILE A 329 -5.70 -0.38 11.79
CA ILE A 329 -6.12 -1.66 11.20
C ILE A 329 -7.13 -1.37 10.07
N SER A 330 -7.30 -2.33 9.16
CA SER A 330 -8.28 -2.16 8.07
C SER A 330 -9.69 -1.98 8.61
N ASN A 331 -10.41 -1.00 8.05
CA ASN A 331 -11.80 -0.70 8.41
C ASN A 331 -12.83 -1.64 7.75
N LYS A 332 -12.35 -2.61 6.96
CA LYS A 332 -13.19 -3.57 6.22
C LYS A 332 -13.44 -4.87 6.98
N LEU A 333 -12.80 -5.04 8.13
CA LEU A 333 -12.95 -6.23 8.95
C LEU A 333 -14.35 -6.31 9.56
N SER A 334 -14.90 -7.52 9.59
CA SER A 334 -16.06 -7.82 10.43
C SER A 334 -15.71 -7.67 11.91
N SER A 335 -16.73 -7.49 12.74
CA SER A 335 -16.56 -7.39 14.19
C SER A 335 -15.84 -8.62 14.77
N LEU A 336 -16.15 -9.82 14.27
CA LEU A 336 -15.57 -11.08 14.75
C LEU A 336 -14.14 -11.31 14.26
N GLU A 337 -13.83 -10.98 13.01
CA GLU A 337 -12.46 -11.06 12.49
C GLU A 337 -11.53 -10.12 13.24
N TRP A 338 -11.99 -8.90 13.52
CA TRP A 338 -11.23 -7.94 14.34
C TRP A 338 -10.93 -8.51 15.73
N VAL A 339 -11.91 -9.12 16.39
CA VAL A 339 -11.73 -9.71 17.73
C VAL A 339 -10.74 -10.87 17.71
N ARG A 340 -10.79 -11.72 16.67
CA ARG A 340 -9.85 -12.83 16.50
C ARG A 340 -8.41 -12.33 16.28
N ASP A 341 -8.24 -11.30 15.46
CA ASP A 341 -6.95 -10.65 15.26
C ASP A 341 -6.44 -10.02 16.57
N PHE A 342 -7.28 -9.21 17.24
CA PHE A 342 -6.98 -8.60 18.54
C PHE A 342 -6.55 -9.64 19.59
N ARG A 343 -7.21 -10.81 19.61
CA ARG A 343 -6.84 -11.91 20.49
C ARG A 343 -5.43 -12.44 20.22
N ARG A 344 -5.08 -12.70 18.95
CA ARG A 344 -3.72 -13.16 18.60
C ARG A 344 -2.64 -12.15 19.01
N ARG A 345 -2.91 -10.84 18.84
CA ARG A 345 -2.01 -9.76 19.27
C ARG A 345 -1.80 -9.77 20.78
N ALA A 346 -2.88 -9.93 21.53
CA ALA A 346 -2.86 -9.96 22.98
C ALA A 346 -2.09 -11.18 23.52
N GLU A 347 -2.34 -12.37 22.95
CA GLU A 347 -1.63 -13.61 23.28
C GLU A 347 -0.12 -13.47 23.01
N GLN A 348 0.26 -12.88 21.87
CA GLN A 348 1.66 -12.57 21.56
C GLN A 348 2.31 -11.65 22.60
N LEU A 349 1.64 -10.56 23.00
CA LEU A 349 2.19 -9.62 23.99
C LEU A 349 2.40 -10.28 25.35
N VAL A 350 1.44 -11.10 25.80
CA VAL A 350 1.56 -11.85 27.06
C VAL A 350 2.72 -12.84 26.98
N GLN A 351 2.89 -13.55 25.86
CA GLN A 351 4.01 -14.46 25.64
C GLN A 351 5.36 -13.74 25.71
N MET A 352 5.46 -12.55 25.10
CA MET A 352 6.69 -11.74 25.11
C MET A 352 7.05 -11.20 26.49
N LEU A 353 6.05 -10.80 27.29
CA LEU A 353 6.25 -10.22 28.62
C LEU A 353 6.45 -11.28 29.72
N SER A 354 5.91 -12.49 29.55
CA SER A 354 5.95 -13.55 30.57
C SER A 354 7.28 -14.32 30.61
N GLY A 355 8.18 -14.09 29.64
CA GLY A 355 9.57 -14.57 29.68
C GLY A 355 9.80 -16.09 29.69
N SER A 356 8.76 -16.89 29.43
CA SER A 356 8.73 -18.36 29.63
C SER A 356 9.31 -19.17 28.45
N SER A 357 9.65 -18.55 27.32
CA SER A 357 10.05 -19.27 26.11
C SER A 357 11.56 -19.27 25.84
N SER A 358 12.01 -20.26 25.07
CA SER A 358 13.38 -20.45 24.58
C SER A 358 13.96 -19.15 24.00
N LEU A 359 15.28 -18.96 24.08
CA LEU A 359 15.99 -17.79 23.49
C LEU A 359 15.60 -17.57 22.02
N SER A 360 15.38 -18.65 21.25
CA SER A 360 14.96 -18.56 19.85
C SER A 360 13.53 -18.03 19.67
N ASP A 361 12.62 -18.30 20.61
CA ASP A 361 11.26 -17.78 20.58
C ASP A 361 11.21 -16.32 21.00
N ARG A 362 12.08 -15.92 21.93
CA ARG A 362 12.22 -14.50 22.33
C ARG A 362 12.70 -13.60 21.20
N LEU A 363 13.40 -14.16 20.21
CA LEU A 363 13.92 -13.42 19.06
C LEU A 363 12.97 -13.45 17.86
N SER A 364 11.93 -14.29 17.87
CA SER A 364 10.99 -14.43 16.75
C SER A 364 9.66 -13.74 17.04
N LEU A 365 9.24 -12.82 16.17
CA LEU A 365 8.10 -11.95 16.39
C LEU A 365 7.22 -11.87 15.14
N TRP A 366 5.90 -12.00 15.29
CA TRP A 366 4.98 -11.56 14.25
C TRP A 366 4.78 -10.05 14.35
N VAL A 367 5.48 -9.32 13.48
CA VAL A 367 5.56 -7.85 13.51
C VAL A 367 4.21 -7.21 13.21
N GLY A 368 3.44 -7.82 12.30
CA GLY A 368 2.08 -7.38 12.01
C GLY A 368 1.13 -7.45 13.20
N GLY A 369 1.47 -8.23 14.22
CA GLY A 369 0.70 -8.36 15.46
C GLY A 369 0.94 -7.23 16.46
N LEU A 370 2.01 -6.43 16.31
CA LEU A 370 2.22 -5.27 17.16
C LEU A 370 1.22 -4.16 16.84
N LEU A 371 0.81 -3.40 17.86
CA LEU A 371 -0.05 -2.23 17.67
C LEU A 371 0.72 -1.10 16.98
N PHE A 372 2.00 -0.94 17.31
CA PHE A 372 2.86 0.14 16.83
C PHE A 372 4.22 -0.40 16.38
N PRO A 373 4.32 -1.03 15.20
CA PRO A 373 5.58 -1.64 14.73
C PRO A 373 6.72 -0.64 14.53
N GLU A 374 6.44 0.63 14.23
CA GLU A 374 7.43 1.71 14.15
C GLU A 374 8.15 1.93 15.49
N ALA A 375 7.40 1.84 16.59
CA ALA A 375 7.95 1.97 17.93
C ALA A 375 8.85 0.79 18.28
N PHE A 376 8.47 -0.41 17.85
CA PHE A 376 9.32 -1.60 17.98
C PHE A 376 10.64 -1.44 17.22
N LEU A 377 10.62 -0.99 15.96
CA LEU A 377 11.85 -0.73 15.20
C LEU A 377 12.74 0.30 15.93
N SER A 378 12.14 1.37 16.45
CA SER A 378 12.87 2.39 17.22
C SER A 378 13.44 1.84 18.54
N ALA A 379 12.69 1.00 19.24
CA ALA A 379 13.13 0.35 20.47
C ALA A 379 14.28 -0.63 20.21
N THR A 380 14.21 -1.43 19.14
CA THR A 380 15.31 -2.34 18.75
C THR A 380 16.57 -1.56 18.40
N ARG A 381 16.45 -0.44 17.68
CA ARG A 381 17.58 0.48 17.40
C ARG A 381 18.20 1.01 18.69
N GLN A 382 17.38 1.47 19.64
CA GLN A 382 17.84 1.96 20.94
C GLN A 382 18.52 0.86 21.76
N ALA A 383 17.95 -0.34 21.78
CA ALA A 383 18.51 -1.48 22.51
C ALA A 383 19.89 -1.89 21.96
N VAL A 384 20.04 -1.93 20.63
CA VAL A 384 21.35 -2.21 20.00
C VAL A 384 22.35 -1.07 20.24
N ALA A 385 21.91 0.20 20.13
CA ALA A 385 22.75 1.35 20.42
C ALA A 385 23.26 1.35 21.87
N GLN A 386 22.42 1.01 22.84
CA GLN A 386 22.79 0.92 24.25
C GLN A 386 23.75 -0.25 24.52
N ARG A 387 23.51 -1.42 23.93
CA ARG A 387 24.36 -2.61 24.09
C ARG A 387 25.76 -2.42 23.52
N ASN A 388 25.85 -1.79 22.34
CA ASN A 388 27.11 -1.62 21.62
C ASN A 388 27.75 -0.24 21.86
N THR A 389 27.11 0.65 22.63
CA THR A 389 27.52 2.04 22.85
C THR A 389 27.72 2.83 21.55
N TRP A 390 26.85 2.58 20.56
CA TRP A 390 26.88 3.22 19.24
C TRP A 390 25.95 4.44 19.17
N PRO A 391 26.30 5.50 18.40
CA PRO A 391 25.42 6.64 18.18
C PRO A 391 24.22 6.21 17.33
N LEU A 392 23.01 6.55 17.78
CA LEU A 392 21.77 6.10 17.13
C LEU A 392 21.73 6.47 15.64
N GLU A 393 22.16 7.69 15.30
CA GLU A 393 22.08 8.26 13.95
C GLU A 393 22.89 7.50 12.89
N GLN A 394 23.94 6.80 13.31
CA GLN A 394 24.80 6.02 12.41
C GLN A 394 24.29 4.60 12.17
N LEU A 395 23.21 4.18 12.83
CA LEU A 395 22.66 2.83 12.65
C LEU A 395 21.69 2.77 11.47
N GLU A 396 21.97 1.85 10.54
CA GLU A 396 21.10 1.49 9.43
C GLU A 396 20.57 0.04 9.63
N PRO A 397 19.29 -0.22 9.33
CA PRO A 397 18.76 -1.57 9.39
C PRO A 397 19.19 -2.37 8.16
N GLN A 398 19.76 -3.54 8.39
CA GLN A 398 20.07 -4.53 7.37
C GLN A 398 19.13 -5.72 7.53
N VAL A 399 18.54 -6.15 6.43
CA VAL A 399 17.61 -7.28 6.40
C VAL A 399 18.16 -8.38 5.51
N GLU A 400 18.13 -9.61 6.04
CA GLU A 400 18.48 -10.82 5.29
C GLU A 400 17.27 -11.77 5.31
N LEU A 401 16.95 -12.37 4.18
CA LEU A 401 15.96 -13.45 4.12
C LEU A 401 16.60 -14.72 4.65
N LEU A 402 15.98 -15.31 5.67
CA LEU A 402 16.40 -16.60 6.19
C LEU A 402 15.86 -17.71 5.28
N GLY A 403 16.75 -18.45 4.62
CA GLY A 403 16.39 -19.74 4.05
C GLY A 403 16.06 -20.75 5.15
N GLU A 404 15.27 -21.78 4.84
CA GLU A 404 14.73 -22.79 5.77
C GLU A 404 15.79 -23.53 6.63
N ARG A 405 17.09 -23.34 6.40
CA ARG A 405 18.18 -24.12 7.02
C ARG A 405 19.24 -23.31 7.79
N GLN A 406 19.08 -21.99 7.98
CA GLN A 406 20.07 -21.24 8.75
C GLN A 406 19.72 -21.17 10.25
N GLN A 407 20.46 -21.93 11.05
CA GLN A 407 20.50 -21.73 12.50
C GLN A 407 21.02 -20.33 12.83
N VAL A 408 20.37 -19.71 13.81
CA VAL A 408 20.60 -18.34 14.26
C VAL A 408 21.89 -18.32 15.07
N ALA A 409 22.94 -17.68 14.55
CA ALA A 409 24.12 -17.39 15.35
C ALA A 409 23.77 -16.34 16.41
N ASP A 410 24.22 -16.62 17.63
CA ASP A 410 23.92 -15.97 18.89
C ASP A 410 24.58 -14.58 18.98
N SER A 411 24.02 -13.62 18.26
CA SER A 411 24.35 -12.21 18.44
C SER A 411 23.08 -11.55 18.94
N GLY A 412 23.02 -11.18 20.22
CA GLY A 412 21.86 -10.54 20.86
C GLY A 412 21.44 -9.18 20.27
N CYS A 413 21.77 -8.90 19.02
CA CYS A 413 21.40 -7.72 18.24
C CYS A 413 20.55 -8.07 17.00
N CYS A 414 20.11 -9.33 16.82
CA CYS A 414 19.27 -9.73 15.70
C CYS A 414 17.84 -10.12 16.11
N TRP A 415 16.86 -9.73 15.29
CA TRP A 415 15.45 -10.11 15.45
C TRP A 415 14.96 -10.86 14.22
N ILE A 416 14.06 -11.83 14.41
CA ILE A 416 13.44 -12.62 13.35
C ILE A 416 12.00 -12.17 13.21
N LEU A 417 11.68 -11.55 12.09
CA LEU A 417 10.35 -11.06 11.79
C LEU A 417 9.61 -12.12 10.97
N LYS A 418 8.44 -12.55 11.45
CA LYS A 418 7.57 -13.55 10.82
C LYS A 418 6.26 -12.92 10.35
N GLY A 419 5.57 -13.61 9.43
CA GLY A 419 4.24 -13.22 8.95
C GLY A 419 4.24 -12.01 8.01
N CYS A 420 5.38 -11.69 7.40
CA CYS A 420 5.46 -10.67 6.36
C CYS A 420 4.96 -11.25 5.04
N VAL A 421 4.28 -10.43 4.24
CA VAL A 421 3.80 -10.78 2.90
C VAL A 421 4.48 -9.84 1.91
N LEU A 422 4.94 -10.37 0.79
CA LEU A 422 5.47 -9.58 -0.31
C LEU A 422 4.43 -9.52 -1.41
N GLU A 423 4.08 -8.30 -1.84
CA GLU A 423 3.19 -8.07 -2.96
C GLU A 423 3.99 -7.67 -4.20
N GLY A 424 3.62 -8.16 -5.38
CA GLY A 424 4.17 -7.73 -6.68
C GLY A 424 5.59 -8.21 -7.00
N ALA A 425 6.17 -9.06 -6.17
CA ALA A 425 7.46 -9.72 -6.38
C ALA A 425 7.48 -11.08 -5.65
N HIS A 426 8.48 -11.90 -5.95
CA HIS A 426 8.72 -13.19 -5.32
C HIS A 426 10.07 -13.21 -4.61
N ALA A 427 10.13 -13.79 -3.42
CA ALA A 427 11.36 -13.94 -2.68
C ALA A 427 11.89 -15.37 -2.78
N ALA A 428 13.04 -15.54 -3.43
CA ALA A 428 13.75 -16.81 -3.54
C ALA A 428 15.20 -16.64 -3.09
N GLU A 429 15.71 -17.56 -2.27
CA GLU A 429 17.15 -17.68 -1.96
C GLU A 429 17.89 -16.36 -1.64
N ASN A 430 17.27 -15.51 -0.81
CA ASN A 430 17.77 -14.19 -0.41
C ASN A 430 17.80 -13.12 -1.52
N ARG A 431 16.93 -13.27 -2.52
CA ARG A 431 16.79 -12.36 -3.65
C ARG A 431 15.33 -12.12 -3.97
N LEU A 432 15.08 -10.99 -4.63
CA LEU A 432 13.78 -10.66 -5.18
C LEU A 432 13.78 -10.86 -6.69
N GLU A 433 12.77 -11.61 -7.11
CA GLU A 433 12.50 -11.96 -8.49
C GLU A 433 11.13 -11.44 -8.90
N VAL A 434 10.94 -11.28 -10.21
CA VAL A 434 9.65 -10.91 -10.78
C VAL A 434 8.76 -12.14 -10.79
N SER A 435 7.63 -12.08 -10.09
CA SER A 435 6.57 -13.08 -10.18
C SER A 435 5.25 -12.43 -10.55
N ASP A 436 4.39 -13.23 -11.17
CA ASP A 436 3.03 -12.84 -11.50
C ASP A 436 2.07 -12.97 -10.33
N ASP A 437 2.48 -13.60 -9.22
CA ASP A 437 1.66 -13.73 -8.01
C ASP A 437 1.35 -12.36 -7.39
N LEU A 438 0.13 -12.21 -6.86
CA LEU A 438 -0.30 -10.97 -6.20
C LEU A 438 0.44 -10.77 -4.88
N SER A 439 0.52 -11.84 -4.10
CA SER A 439 1.10 -11.86 -2.77
C SER A 439 1.76 -13.22 -2.50
N GLN A 440 2.88 -13.19 -1.80
CA GLN A 440 3.58 -14.38 -1.33
C GLN A 440 3.91 -14.21 0.16
N GLU A 441 3.68 -15.25 0.95
CA GLU A 441 4.21 -15.31 2.31
C GLU A 441 5.74 -15.35 2.28
N MET A 442 6.35 -14.39 2.96
CA MET A 442 7.80 -14.25 2.96
C MET A 442 8.44 -15.23 3.94
N PRO A 443 9.61 -15.78 3.59
CA PRO A 443 10.49 -16.40 4.58
C PRO A 443 10.79 -15.41 5.72
N PRO A 444 11.07 -15.90 6.93
CA PRO A 444 11.36 -15.04 8.07
C PRO A 444 12.51 -14.06 7.77
N LEU A 445 12.33 -12.79 8.12
CA LEU A 445 13.32 -11.74 7.90
C LEU A 445 14.22 -11.61 9.12
N ARG A 446 15.54 -11.67 8.93
CA ARG A 446 16.50 -11.34 9.98
C ARG A 446 16.79 -9.85 9.92
N LEU A 447 16.38 -9.12 10.95
CA LEU A 447 16.70 -7.71 11.16
C LEU A 447 17.99 -7.58 12.00
N ARG A 448 18.97 -6.83 11.49
CA ARG A 448 20.18 -6.42 12.21
C ARG A 448 20.40 -4.92 12.06
N TRP A 449 21.03 -4.31 13.05
CA TRP A 449 21.46 -2.91 12.98
C TRP A 449 22.98 -2.87 12.80
N VAL A 450 23.44 -2.16 11.76
CA VAL A 450 24.86 -2.02 11.40
C VAL A 450 25.22 -0.55 11.31
N LEU A 451 26.49 -0.22 11.52
CA LEU A 451 26.99 1.15 11.36
C LEU A 451 26.98 1.54 9.88
N ARG A 452 26.65 2.80 9.58
CA ARG A 452 26.58 3.34 8.22
C ARG A 452 27.88 3.09 7.45
N ASP A 453 29.04 3.22 8.09
CA ASP A 453 30.34 2.96 7.43
C ASP A 453 30.50 1.49 7.01
N GLU A 454 29.95 0.55 7.78
CA GLU A 454 29.93 -0.88 7.42
C GLU A 454 28.87 -1.17 6.35
N ALA A 455 27.71 -0.51 6.44
CA ALA A 455 26.64 -0.61 5.44
C ALA A 455 27.06 0.00 4.09
N GLU A 456 27.78 1.12 4.09
CA GLU A 456 28.37 1.76 2.92
C GLU A 456 29.51 0.91 2.34
N ASN A 457 30.32 0.27 3.19
CA ASN A 457 31.32 -0.70 2.74
C ASN A 457 30.71 -2.00 2.20
N ALA A 458 29.56 -2.44 2.69
CA ALA A 458 28.80 -3.52 2.08
C ALA A 458 28.22 -3.09 0.72
N LYS A 459 27.63 -1.89 0.64
CA LYS A 459 27.17 -1.26 -0.61
C LYS A 459 28.32 -1.04 -1.62
N SER A 460 29.55 -0.76 -1.16
CA SER A 460 30.73 -0.51 -2.02
C SER A 460 31.47 -1.80 -2.42
N LYS A 461 31.58 -2.80 -1.53
CA LYS A 461 32.10 -4.14 -1.89
C LYS A 461 31.17 -4.86 -2.85
N ASP A 462 29.86 -4.65 -2.75
CA ASP A 462 28.90 -5.16 -3.74
C ASP A 462 28.89 -4.38 -5.06
N LYS A 463 29.48 -3.17 -5.15
CA LYS A 463 29.83 -2.58 -6.47
C LYS A 463 30.90 -3.41 -7.19
N GLY A 464 31.78 -4.09 -6.45
CA GLY A 464 32.70 -5.10 -7.01
C GLY A 464 31.96 -6.38 -7.45
N LYS A 465 30.87 -6.76 -6.76
CA LYS A 465 29.94 -7.82 -7.19
C LYS A 465 28.83 -7.34 -8.14
N ALA A 466 28.87 -6.11 -8.63
CA ALA A 466 28.01 -5.68 -9.74
C ALA A 466 28.31 -6.48 -11.03
N GLN A 467 29.45 -7.17 -11.09
CA GLN A 467 29.76 -8.19 -12.10
C GLN A 467 28.90 -9.47 -11.96
N GLN A 468 28.17 -9.67 -10.85
CA GLN A 468 27.20 -10.77 -10.62
C GLN A 468 25.72 -10.33 -10.65
N GLY A 469 25.40 -9.07 -11.00
CA GLY A 469 24.03 -8.63 -11.27
C GLY A 469 23.10 -8.40 -10.07
N LEU A 470 23.64 -8.31 -8.84
CA LEU A 470 22.88 -8.06 -7.61
C LEU A 470 22.92 -6.58 -7.23
N SER A 471 21.77 -5.90 -7.22
CA SER A 471 21.61 -4.52 -6.74
C SER A 471 20.77 -4.50 -5.47
N LEU A 472 21.16 -3.71 -4.47
CA LEU A 472 20.34 -3.46 -3.28
C LEU A 472 19.20 -2.51 -3.65
N TRP A 473 17.97 -2.98 -3.50
CA TRP A 473 16.76 -2.22 -3.77
C TRP A 473 16.06 -1.82 -2.46
N GLN A 474 15.70 -0.55 -2.35
CA GLN A 474 14.92 0.01 -1.25
C GLN A 474 13.42 -0.27 -1.44
N ILE A 475 12.80 -0.94 -0.47
CA ILE A 475 11.41 -1.42 -0.60
C ILE A 475 10.54 -0.78 0.48
N PRO A 476 9.37 -0.23 0.11
CA PRO A 476 8.44 0.29 1.08
C PRO A 476 7.83 -0.84 1.90
N VAL A 477 7.79 -0.64 3.22
CA VAL A 477 7.10 -1.55 4.14
C VAL A 477 5.87 -0.88 4.70
N TYR A 478 4.71 -1.41 4.34
CA TYR A 478 3.42 -0.95 4.81
C TYR A 478 2.89 -1.83 5.93
N LEU A 479 2.03 -1.24 6.76
CA LEU A 479 1.36 -1.99 7.81
C LEU A 479 0.43 -3.06 7.24
N ASN A 480 -0.40 -2.68 6.27
CA ASN A 480 -1.43 -3.52 5.67
C ASN A 480 -1.50 -3.32 4.14
N SER A 481 -2.30 -4.15 3.46
CA SER A 481 -2.49 -4.10 2.01
C SER A 481 -3.16 -2.82 1.50
N GLU A 482 -3.71 -1.98 2.37
CA GLU A 482 -4.26 -0.65 1.99
C GLU A 482 -3.15 0.36 1.70
N ARG A 483 -1.90 0.07 2.12
CA ARG A 483 -0.69 0.90 1.92
C ARG A 483 -0.83 2.34 2.44
N ALA A 484 -1.76 2.60 3.34
CA ALA A 484 -2.00 3.93 3.89
C ALA A 484 -0.92 4.39 4.88
N GLN A 485 -0.36 3.45 5.65
CA GLN A 485 0.67 3.72 6.65
C GLN A 485 1.99 3.03 6.28
N LEU A 486 3.00 3.84 6.01
CA LEU A 486 4.37 3.40 5.80
C LEU A 486 5.05 3.22 7.17
N VAL A 487 5.48 2.00 7.47
CA VAL A 487 6.16 1.65 8.73
C VAL A 487 7.66 1.95 8.64
N THR A 488 8.29 1.60 7.53
CA THR A 488 9.70 1.93 7.30
C THR A 488 10.03 1.92 5.81
N SER A 489 10.92 2.82 5.42
CA SER A 489 11.53 2.89 4.09
C SER A 489 12.99 2.42 4.08
N GLN A 490 13.54 2.01 5.23
CA GLN A 490 14.97 1.79 5.39
C GLN A 490 15.40 0.35 5.08
N LEU A 491 14.48 -0.52 4.64
CA LEU A 491 14.82 -1.92 4.35
C LEU A 491 15.34 -2.05 2.92
N PHE A 492 16.53 -2.63 2.80
CA PHE A 492 17.17 -2.93 1.53
C PHE A 492 17.21 -4.45 1.34
N LEU A 493 16.75 -4.93 0.19
CA LEU A 493 16.84 -6.33 -0.21
C LEU A 493 17.61 -6.45 -1.53
N ALA A 494 18.30 -7.57 -1.74
CA ALA A 494 19.00 -7.81 -2.99
C ALA A 494 18.00 -8.15 -4.10
N ALA A 495 18.11 -7.47 -5.24
CA ALA A 495 17.32 -7.71 -6.45
C ALA A 495 18.26 -8.04 -7.63
N GLN A 496 17.89 -9.01 -8.46
CA GLN A 496 18.68 -9.43 -9.62
C GLN A 496 18.15 -8.77 -10.90
N GLY A 497 18.81 -7.70 -11.37
CA GLY A 497 18.57 -7.10 -12.70
C GLY A 497 17.15 -6.57 -13.02
N ALA A 498 16.17 -6.79 -12.15
CA ALA A 498 14.75 -6.54 -12.41
C ALA A 498 14.17 -5.40 -11.56
N GLU A 499 15.01 -4.61 -10.89
CA GLU A 499 14.60 -3.54 -9.99
C GLU A 499 13.59 -2.58 -10.64
N ALA A 500 13.84 -2.15 -11.88
CA ALA A 500 12.95 -1.23 -12.58
C ALA A 500 11.57 -1.84 -12.87
N VAL A 501 11.49 -3.15 -13.10
CA VAL A 501 10.25 -3.89 -13.34
C VAL A 501 9.50 -4.11 -12.03
N CYS A 502 10.20 -4.55 -10.98
CA CYS A 502 9.63 -4.68 -9.63
C CYS A 502 9.07 -3.35 -9.10
N ARG A 503 9.78 -2.23 -9.35
CA ARG A 503 9.26 -0.89 -9.06
C ARG A 503 7.97 -0.60 -9.82
N GLN A 504 7.92 -0.86 -11.13
CA GLN A 504 6.71 -0.63 -11.94
C GLN A 504 5.53 -1.53 -11.53
N ARG A 505 5.82 -2.77 -11.09
CA ARG A 505 4.84 -3.69 -10.50
C ARG A 505 4.31 -3.22 -9.15
N GLY A 506 4.92 -2.19 -8.55
CA GLY A 506 4.50 -1.64 -7.26
C GLY A 506 4.79 -2.61 -6.12
N ALA A 507 5.93 -3.30 -6.17
CA ALA A 507 6.25 -4.30 -5.16
C ALA A 507 6.51 -3.67 -3.78
N ALA A 508 5.95 -4.29 -2.74
CA ALA A 508 5.97 -3.77 -1.37
C ALA A 508 5.90 -4.92 -0.34
N ILE A 509 6.45 -4.69 0.85
CA ILE A 509 6.30 -5.64 1.97
C ILE A 509 5.14 -5.18 2.85
N ILE A 510 4.28 -6.11 3.20
CA ILE A 510 3.12 -5.91 4.06
C ILE A 510 3.36 -6.69 5.36
N PHE A 511 3.29 -6.02 6.50
CA PHE A 511 3.49 -6.67 7.81
C PHE A 511 2.26 -7.43 8.30
N TRP A 512 1.06 -7.03 7.91
CA TRP A 512 -0.18 -7.64 8.37
C TRP A 512 -1.15 -7.88 7.22
N ASN A 513 -1.67 -9.11 7.18
CA ASN A 513 -2.74 -9.54 6.29
C ASN A 513 -3.81 -10.25 7.13
N CYS A 514 -5.10 -10.00 6.85
CA CYS A 514 -6.23 -10.54 7.60
C CYS A 514 -6.40 -12.05 7.39
#